data_AF-A0A1V6HT70-F1
#
_entry.id   AF-A0A1V6HT70-F1
#
_cell.length_a   1.000
_cell.length_b   1.000
_cell.length_c   1.000
_cell.angle_alpha   90.00
_cell.angle_beta   90.00
_cell.angle_gamma   90.00
#
_symmetry.space_group_name_H-M   'P 1'
#
loop_
_entity.id
_entity.type
_entity.pdbx_description
1 polymer ?
#
loop_
_entity_poly.entity_id
_entity_poly.type
_entity_poly.pdbx_seq_one_letter_code
_entity_poly.pdbx_strand_id
1 'polypeptide(L)'
;MTMDKETIVQLTGSFDAIIQRIQNENIEFWYARDLQGLLGYTSWRNFLKVIEKAKESAGNAGATVQNHFVDVDKMVRIGSKAERSIEDLMLTRYACYLIAQNGDPRKKEIAFAQTYFALQTRKQELIEEHIQLRERLQARQKLVESETELSKNIYERGVDDQGFGRIRSVGDAALFGGYTTAQMKRRLRMPAHRPLADFLPTVTIAAKNLATEITNFNVRQNDLHGEQAITEEHVQNNTSVRNMLGKRGIKPEDLPPEQDIKKLERKVKSAEKKLIQESELPNDETT
;
A
#
# COMPACT_ATOMS: atom_id res chain seq x y z
N MET A 1 -8.49 5.35 4.31
CA MET A 1 -9.35 6.28 3.58
C MET A 1 -8.98 6.13 2.12
N THR A 2 -9.88 5.61 1.31
CA THR A 2 -9.64 5.52 -0.13
C THR A 2 -9.59 6.93 -0.72
N MET A 3 -8.58 7.19 -1.55
CA MET A 3 -8.45 8.49 -2.22
C MET A 3 -9.54 8.62 -3.28
N ASP A 4 -10.31 9.72 -3.24
CA ASP A 4 -11.34 9.97 -4.24
C ASP A 4 -10.74 10.43 -5.58
N LYS A 5 -11.53 10.30 -6.66
CA LYS A 5 -11.08 10.59 -8.02
C LYS A 5 -10.69 12.05 -8.23
N GLU A 6 -11.41 12.99 -7.61
CA GLU A 6 -11.12 14.42 -7.75
C GLU A 6 -9.75 14.75 -7.13
N THR A 7 -9.46 14.18 -5.96
CA THR A 7 -8.15 14.29 -5.31
C THR A 7 -7.04 13.70 -6.19
N ILE A 8 -7.27 12.54 -6.82
CA ILE A 8 -6.30 11.92 -7.73
C ILE A 8 -6.00 12.82 -8.93
N VAL A 9 -7.03 13.42 -9.54
CA VAL A 9 -6.87 14.37 -10.66
C VAL A 9 -6.06 15.59 -10.23
N GLN A 10 -6.42 16.19 -9.10
CA GLN A 10 -5.75 17.39 -8.59
C GLN A 10 -4.27 17.12 -8.26
N LEU A 11 -3.99 16.01 -7.58
CA LEU A 11 -2.62 15.62 -7.24
C LEU A 11 -1.82 15.28 -8.50
N THR A 12 -2.41 14.58 -9.47
CA THR A 12 -1.74 14.28 -10.75
C THR A 12 -1.30 15.58 -11.44
N GLY A 13 -2.20 16.55 -11.58
CA GLY A 13 -1.85 17.85 -12.17
C GLY A 13 -0.79 18.62 -11.38
N SER A 14 -0.82 18.56 -10.05
CA SER A 14 0.16 19.23 -9.19
C SER A 14 1.56 18.60 -9.31
N PHE A 15 1.65 17.27 -9.39
CA PHE A 15 2.93 16.56 -9.57
C PHE A 15 3.47 16.68 -11.00
N ASP A 16 2.60 16.74 -12.01
CA ASP A 16 2.99 17.00 -13.39
C ASP A 16 3.55 18.42 -13.57
N ALA A 17 2.99 19.41 -12.87
CA ALA A 17 3.39 20.81 -12.98
C ALA A 17 4.83 21.11 -12.52
N ILE A 18 5.42 20.25 -11.68
CA ILE A 18 6.78 20.44 -11.16
C ILE A 18 7.83 19.63 -11.93
N ILE A 19 7.42 18.89 -12.97
CA ILE A 19 8.34 18.12 -13.81
C ILE A 19 9.29 19.08 -14.54
N GLN A 20 10.58 18.80 -14.41
CA GLN A 20 11.63 19.44 -15.18
C GLN A 20 12.18 18.47 -16.22
N ARG A 21 12.85 18.99 -17.25
CA ARG A 21 13.51 18.18 -18.28
C ARG A 21 14.92 18.67 -18.51
N ILE A 22 15.86 17.73 -18.58
CA ILE A 22 17.20 18.03 -19.08
C ILE A 22 17.09 18.29 -20.57
N GLN A 23 17.58 19.46 -21.00
CA GLN A 23 17.64 19.81 -22.42
C GLN A 23 18.58 18.81 -23.12
N ASN A 24 18.15 18.27 -24.27
CA ASN A 24 18.84 17.32 -25.14
C ASN A 24 18.63 15.81 -24.89
N GLU A 25 18.23 15.37 -23.69
CA GLU A 25 18.10 13.92 -23.39
C GLU A 25 16.65 13.47 -23.13
N ASN A 26 15.69 14.41 -23.07
CA ASN A 26 14.28 14.13 -22.73
C ASN A 26 14.12 13.35 -21.41
N ILE A 27 15.08 13.49 -20.50
CA ILE A 27 15.06 12.90 -19.16
C ILE A 27 14.30 13.84 -18.21
N GLU A 28 13.30 13.29 -17.53
CA GLU A 28 12.52 14.01 -16.52
C GLU A 28 13.21 13.97 -15.15
N PHE A 29 13.21 15.11 -14.46
CA PHE A 29 13.67 15.22 -13.07
C PHE A 29 12.76 16.13 -12.24
N TRP A 30 12.95 16.12 -10.93
CA TRP A 30 12.22 16.93 -9.98
C TRP A 30 13.18 17.64 -9.03
N TYR A 31 12.86 18.88 -8.68
CA TYR A 31 13.55 19.57 -7.59
C TYR A 31 12.99 19.14 -6.23
N ALA A 32 13.87 18.83 -5.28
CA ALA A 32 13.44 18.43 -3.94
C ALA A 32 12.64 19.52 -3.22
N ARG A 33 12.96 20.81 -3.42
CA ARG A 33 12.19 21.93 -2.85
C ARG A 33 10.74 21.97 -3.31
N ASP A 34 10.49 21.68 -4.59
CA ASP A 34 9.13 21.67 -5.14
C ASP A 34 8.36 20.45 -4.64
N LEU A 35 9.04 19.31 -4.60
CA LEU A 35 8.46 18.06 -4.13
C LEU A 35 8.09 18.11 -2.63
N GLN A 36 8.87 18.83 -1.81
CA GLN A 36 8.65 18.97 -0.37
C GLN A 36 7.20 19.36 -0.03
N GLY A 37 6.68 20.40 -0.71
CA GLY A 37 5.34 20.92 -0.47
C GLY A 37 4.26 19.93 -0.89
N LEU A 38 4.43 19.29 -2.05
CA LEU A 38 3.50 18.29 -2.56
C LEU A 38 3.43 17.03 -1.69
N LEU A 39 4.51 16.68 -0.98
CA LEU A 39 4.54 15.57 -0.03
C LEU A 39 4.08 15.97 1.38
N GLY A 40 3.57 17.20 1.55
CA GLY A 40 3.02 17.69 2.81
C GLY A 40 4.07 17.93 3.89
N TYR A 41 5.33 18.23 3.52
CA TYR A 41 6.37 18.64 4.48
C TYR A 41 6.47 20.16 4.54
N THR A 42 6.26 20.74 5.71
CA THR A 42 6.39 22.19 5.93
C THR A 42 7.81 22.63 6.26
N SER A 43 8.63 21.72 6.81
CA SER A 43 10.00 21.98 7.22
C SER A 43 11.00 21.23 6.34
N TRP A 44 11.91 21.98 5.70
CA TRP A 44 13.00 21.40 4.92
C TRP A 44 13.87 20.44 5.74
N ARG A 45 14.19 20.81 7.00
CA ARG A 45 15.01 19.96 7.88
C ARG A 45 14.37 18.59 8.10
N ASN A 46 13.04 18.52 8.19
CA ASN A 46 12.35 17.25 8.33
C ASN A 46 12.31 16.48 7.00
N PHE A 47 12.19 17.18 5.88
CA PHE A 47 12.23 16.56 4.57
C PHE A 47 13.61 16.00 4.21
N LEU A 48 14.69 16.72 4.54
CA LEU A 48 16.06 16.22 4.40
C LEU A 48 16.26 14.86 5.10
N LYS A 49 15.72 14.67 6.30
CA LYS A 49 15.80 13.37 7.00
C LYS A 49 15.14 12.23 6.20
N VAL A 50 14.11 12.52 5.42
CA VAL A 50 13.45 11.54 4.56
C VAL A 50 14.30 11.27 3.32
N ILE A 51 14.91 12.32 2.74
CA ILE A 51 15.85 12.20 1.63
C ILE A 51 17.05 11.35 2.02
N GLU A 52 17.65 11.56 3.18
CA GLU A 52 18.81 10.78 3.62
C GLU A 52 18.47 9.29 3.79
N LYS A 53 17.29 8.96 4.35
CA LYS A 53 16.80 7.57 4.37
C LYS A 53 16.56 6.99 2.97
N ALA A 54 16.11 7.81 2.03
CA ALA A 54 15.95 7.41 0.64
C ALA A 54 17.30 7.14 -0.03
N LYS A 55 18.34 7.95 0.24
CA LYS A 55 19.72 7.70 -0.21
C LYS A 55 20.28 6.40 0.37
N GLU A 56 20.09 6.14 1.66
CA GLU A 56 20.46 4.86 2.29
C GLU A 56 19.74 3.67 1.61
N SER A 57 18.44 3.82 1.33
CA SER A 57 17.65 2.79 0.63
C SER A 57 18.18 2.54 -0.78
N ALA A 58 18.55 3.60 -1.51
CA ALA A 58 19.14 3.50 -2.84
C ALA A 58 20.47 2.74 -2.81
N GLY A 59 21.36 3.08 -1.87
CA GLY A 59 22.64 2.41 -1.70
C GLY A 59 22.50 0.93 -1.33
N ASN A 60 21.57 0.60 -0.42
CA ASN A 60 21.27 -0.80 -0.06
C ASN A 60 20.71 -1.62 -1.22
N ALA A 61 20.03 -0.97 -2.18
CA ALA A 61 19.53 -1.60 -3.40
C ALA A 61 20.60 -1.71 -4.50
N GLY A 62 21.83 -1.23 -4.27
CA GLY A 62 22.94 -1.26 -5.22
C GLY A 62 22.91 -0.16 -6.28
N ALA A 63 22.09 0.89 -6.09
CA ALA A 63 22.05 2.03 -7.00
C ALA A 63 23.16 3.04 -6.68
N THR A 64 23.70 3.69 -7.71
CA THR A 64 24.66 4.80 -7.56
C THR A 64 23.90 6.03 -7.09
N VAL A 65 23.99 6.37 -5.80
CA VAL A 65 23.19 7.44 -5.17
C VAL A 65 23.33 8.77 -5.90
N GLN A 66 24.55 9.09 -6.36
CA GLN A 66 24.87 10.33 -7.07
C GLN A 66 24.13 10.47 -8.40
N ASN A 67 23.81 9.35 -9.08
CA ASN A 67 23.08 9.37 -10.35
C ASN A 67 21.58 9.65 -10.16
N HIS A 68 21.10 9.65 -8.90
CA HIS A 68 19.69 9.80 -8.58
C HIS A 68 19.37 11.01 -7.68
N PHE A 69 20.34 11.44 -6.88
CA PHE A 69 20.25 12.56 -5.95
C PHE A 69 21.44 13.51 -6.21
N VAL A 70 21.28 14.43 -7.16
CA VAL A 70 22.35 15.36 -7.56
C VAL A 70 22.16 16.68 -6.83
N ASP A 71 23.15 17.09 -6.05
CA ASP A 71 23.16 18.40 -5.39
C ASP A 71 23.28 19.52 -6.42
N VAL A 72 22.40 20.51 -6.35
CA VAL A 72 22.38 21.65 -7.27
C VAL A 72 21.99 22.94 -6.58
N ASP A 73 22.29 24.04 -7.25
CA ASP A 73 21.86 25.37 -6.88
C ASP A 73 20.61 25.76 -7.68
N LYS A 74 19.50 26.01 -6.98
CA LYS A 74 18.25 26.46 -7.60
C LYS A 74 18.06 27.95 -7.41
N MET A 75 17.83 28.66 -8.52
CA MET A 75 17.46 30.07 -8.49
C MET A 75 15.99 30.25 -8.12
N VAL A 76 15.73 31.00 -7.06
CA VAL A 76 14.37 31.34 -6.62
C VAL A 76 14.15 32.85 -6.63
N ARG A 77 12.98 33.27 -7.10
CA ARG A 77 12.57 34.68 -7.04
C ARG A 77 12.23 35.07 -5.61
N ILE A 78 12.92 36.08 -5.13
CA ILE A 78 12.62 36.80 -3.89
C ILE A 78 11.88 38.10 -4.26
N GLY A 79 11.13 38.65 -3.29
CA GLY A 79 10.36 39.88 -3.49
C GLY A 79 11.17 40.97 -4.20
N SER A 80 10.51 41.73 -5.08
CA SER A 80 11.12 42.77 -5.92
C SER A 80 12.01 42.27 -7.08
N LYS A 81 11.63 41.16 -7.75
CA LYS A 81 12.29 40.60 -8.96
C LYS A 81 13.76 40.16 -8.78
N ALA A 82 14.29 40.18 -7.57
CA ALA A 82 15.63 39.65 -7.30
C ALA A 82 15.58 38.11 -7.28
N GLU A 83 16.68 37.48 -7.68
CA GLU A 83 16.83 36.02 -7.64
C GLU A 83 17.97 35.65 -6.69
N ARG A 84 17.80 34.56 -5.95
CA ARG A 84 18.80 34.03 -5.03
C ARG A 84 19.00 32.54 -5.31
N SER A 85 20.26 32.10 -5.30
CA SER A 85 20.61 30.68 -5.30
C SER A 85 20.34 30.06 -3.93
N ILE A 86 19.65 28.94 -3.90
CA ILE A 86 19.47 28.08 -2.73
C ILE A 86 19.90 26.66 -3.06
N GLU A 87 20.50 25.97 -2.08
CA GLU A 87 20.81 24.54 -2.19
C GLU A 87 19.51 23.73 -2.37
N ASP A 88 19.52 22.85 -3.38
CA ASP A 88 18.46 21.92 -3.73
C ASP A 88 19.05 20.61 -4.27
N LEU A 89 18.19 19.67 -4.63
CA LEU A 89 18.56 18.40 -5.24
C LEU A 89 17.75 18.19 -6.52
N MET A 90 18.42 17.79 -7.59
CA MET A 90 17.79 17.14 -8.72
C MET A 90 17.56 15.67 -8.40
N LEU A 91 16.29 15.28 -8.48
CA LEU A 91 15.81 13.95 -8.15
C LEU A 91 15.32 13.27 -9.41
N THR A 92 15.81 12.06 -9.65
CA THR A 92 15.24 11.17 -10.64
C THR A 92 13.88 10.66 -10.19
N ARG A 93 13.10 10.08 -11.12
CA ARG A 93 11.85 9.41 -10.77
C ARG A 93 12.06 8.33 -9.69
N TYR A 94 13.16 7.58 -9.77
CA TYR A 94 13.52 6.60 -8.78
C TYR A 94 13.82 7.22 -7.40
N ALA A 95 14.57 8.33 -7.35
CA ALA A 95 14.79 9.06 -6.10
C ALA A 95 13.47 9.57 -5.49
N CYS A 96 12.58 10.15 -6.31
CA CYS A 96 11.26 10.58 -5.87
C CYS A 96 10.42 9.42 -5.32
N TYR A 97 10.49 8.25 -5.96
CA TYR A 97 9.85 7.03 -5.50
C TYR A 97 10.35 6.60 -4.11
N LEU A 98 11.67 6.57 -3.90
CA LEU A 98 12.26 6.20 -2.61
C LEU A 98 11.96 7.21 -1.50
N ILE A 99 11.94 8.51 -1.83
CA ILE A 99 11.51 9.57 -0.90
C ILE A 99 10.06 9.33 -0.47
N ALA A 100 9.17 9.03 -1.41
CA ALA A 100 7.78 8.71 -1.09
C ALA A 100 7.67 7.44 -0.24
N GLN A 101 8.49 6.41 -0.49
CA GLN A 101 8.49 5.18 0.30
C GLN A 101 8.97 5.39 1.75
N ASN A 102 9.90 6.33 1.96
CA ASN A 102 10.42 6.68 3.29
C ASN A 102 9.61 7.80 4.00
N GLY A 103 8.56 8.29 3.34
CA GLY A 103 7.66 9.32 3.88
C GLY A 103 6.68 8.78 4.92
N ASP A 104 5.93 9.68 5.57
CA ASP A 104 4.89 9.28 6.53
C ASP A 104 3.68 8.66 5.80
N PRO A 105 3.43 7.34 5.92
CA PRO A 105 2.37 6.66 5.18
C PRO A 105 0.95 7.08 5.60
N ARG A 106 0.81 7.85 6.68
CA ARG A 106 -0.49 8.40 7.12
C ARG A 106 -0.95 9.58 6.26
N LYS A 107 -0.04 10.21 5.52
CA LYS A 107 -0.34 11.32 4.61
C LYS A 107 -0.85 10.78 3.27
N LYS A 108 -1.93 11.36 2.76
CA LYS A 108 -2.53 10.96 1.48
C LYS A 108 -1.59 11.25 0.31
N GLU A 109 -0.87 12.36 0.40
CA GLU A 109 0.12 12.84 -0.55
C GLU A 109 1.26 11.82 -0.72
N ILE A 110 1.70 11.21 0.39
CA ILE A 110 2.72 10.16 0.37
C ILE A 110 2.21 8.90 -0.31
N ALA A 111 1.00 8.46 0.03
CA ALA A 111 0.36 7.30 -0.60
C ALA A 111 0.18 7.50 -2.12
N PHE A 112 -0.20 8.71 -2.53
CA PHE A 112 -0.29 9.09 -3.93
C PHE A 112 1.09 9.06 -4.61
N ALA A 113 2.09 9.74 -4.03
CA ALA A 113 3.43 9.84 -4.60
C ALA A 113 4.10 8.47 -4.78
N GLN A 114 3.90 7.54 -3.83
CA GLN A 114 4.36 6.15 -3.95
C GLN A 114 3.81 5.49 -5.22
N THR A 115 2.56 5.78 -5.58
CA THR A 115 1.95 5.23 -6.81
C THR A 115 2.40 5.99 -8.05
N TYR A 116 2.38 7.32 -7.98
CA TYR A 116 2.70 8.21 -9.09
C TYR A 116 4.11 7.97 -9.65
N PHE A 117 5.12 7.87 -8.77
CA PHE A 117 6.50 7.63 -9.19
C PHE A 117 6.81 6.16 -9.52
N ALA A 118 6.00 5.20 -9.03
CA ALA A 118 6.15 3.79 -9.37
C ALA A 118 5.69 3.44 -10.80
N LEU A 119 4.88 4.30 -11.42
CA LEU A 119 4.38 4.08 -12.77
C LEU A 119 5.24 4.82 -13.78
N GLN A 120 5.62 4.16 -14.87
CA GLN A 120 6.32 4.81 -15.99
C GLN A 120 5.37 5.75 -16.77
N THR A 121 4.09 5.38 -16.85
CA THR A 121 3.05 6.18 -17.52
C THR A 121 2.09 6.78 -16.51
N ARG A 122 1.87 8.09 -16.61
CA ARG A 122 1.04 8.88 -15.68
C ARG A 122 -0.43 8.91 -16.09
N LYS A 123 -0.95 7.78 -16.61
CA LYS A 123 -2.37 7.68 -16.96
C LYS A 123 -3.19 7.58 -15.67
N GLN A 124 -4.18 8.46 -15.52
CA GLN A 124 -5.03 8.51 -14.33
C GLN A 124 -5.63 7.14 -13.98
N GLU A 125 -6.14 6.40 -14.97
CA GLU A 125 -6.71 5.07 -14.77
C GLU A 125 -5.71 4.07 -14.14
N LEU A 126 -4.44 4.15 -14.54
CA LEU A 126 -3.38 3.28 -13.99
C LEU A 126 -2.99 3.69 -12.57
N ILE A 127 -3.00 4.99 -12.28
CA ILE A 127 -2.78 5.50 -10.92
C ILE A 127 -3.92 5.04 -10.00
N GLU A 128 -5.16 5.15 -10.45
CA GLU A 128 -6.35 4.68 -9.72
C GLU A 128 -6.27 3.17 -9.43
N GLU A 129 -5.98 2.35 -10.45
CA GLU A 129 -5.85 0.89 -10.30
C GLU A 129 -4.75 0.52 -9.28
N HIS A 130 -3.62 1.21 -9.32
CA HIS A 130 -2.49 0.91 -8.46
C HIS A 130 -2.71 1.38 -7.00
N ILE A 131 -3.41 2.50 -6.78
CA ILE A 131 -3.85 2.91 -5.44
C ILE A 131 -4.77 1.84 -4.83
N GLN A 132 -5.76 1.37 -5.58
CA GLN A 132 -6.69 0.32 -5.11
C GLN A 132 -5.96 -0.98 -4.79
N LEU A 133 -5.01 -1.38 -5.63
CA LEU A 133 -4.15 -2.53 -5.39
C LEU A 133 -3.35 -2.39 -4.09
N ARG A 134 -2.74 -1.23 -3.86
CA ARG A 134 -1.94 -0.97 -2.65
C ARG A 134 -2.80 -1.03 -1.39
N GLU A 135 -4.00 -0.45 -1.42
CA GLU A 135 -4.96 -0.56 -0.30
C GLU A 135 -5.33 -2.01 0.00
N ARG A 136 -5.53 -2.80 -1.06
CA ARG A 136 -5.84 -4.22 -0.94
C ARG A 136 -4.68 -5.02 -0.35
N LEU A 137 -3.43 -4.71 -0.74
CA LEU A 137 -2.22 -5.31 -0.17
C LEU A 137 -2.11 -5.01 1.32
N GLN A 138 -2.36 -3.76 1.72
CA GLN A 138 -2.36 -3.37 3.13
C GLN A 138 -3.47 -4.08 3.92
N ALA A 139 -4.68 -4.16 3.39
CA ALA A 139 -5.78 -4.89 4.04
C ALA A 139 -5.44 -6.38 4.20
N ARG A 140 -4.82 -6.98 3.18
CA ARG A 140 -4.40 -8.39 3.21
C ARG A 140 -3.33 -8.62 4.28
N GLN A 141 -2.37 -7.71 4.40
CA GLN A 141 -1.30 -7.78 5.39
C GLN A 141 -1.87 -7.70 6.82
N LYS A 142 -2.78 -6.76 7.10
CA LYS A 142 -3.48 -6.67 8.39
C LYS A 142 -4.23 -7.96 8.74
N LEU A 143 -4.92 -8.55 7.75
CA LEU A 143 -5.59 -9.84 7.95
C LEU A 143 -4.60 -10.96 8.28
N VAL A 144 -3.40 -10.99 7.68
CA VAL A 144 -2.37 -11.97 8.08
C VAL A 144 -1.95 -11.76 9.53
N GLU A 145 -1.73 -10.51 9.93
CA GLU A 145 -1.31 -10.16 11.29
C GLU A 145 -2.35 -10.59 12.32
N SER A 146 -3.62 -10.23 12.12
CA SER A 146 -4.70 -10.59 13.04
C SER A 146 -5.00 -12.10 13.06
N GLU A 147 -4.92 -12.80 11.93
CA GLU A 147 -5.05 -14.27 11.87
C GLU A 147 -3.87 -14.97 12.58
N THR A 148 -2.66 -14.43 12.46
CA THR A 148 -1.47 -14.96 13.15
C THR A 148 -1.60 -14.78 14.65
N GLU A 149 -2.04 -13.60 15.08
CA GLU A 149 -2.31 -13.30 16.47
C GLU A 149 -3.42 -14.20 17.05
N LEU A 150 -4.49 -14.42 16.29
CA LEU A 150 -5.57 -15.33 16.67
C LEU A 150 -5.06 -16.76 16.82
N SER A 151 -4.30 -17.26 15.84
CA SER A 151 -3.70 -18.59 15.91
C SER A 151 -2.87 -18.78 17.17
N LYS A 152 -2.01 -17.80 17.52
CA LYS A 152 -1.21 -17.86 18.74
C LYS A 152 -2.08 -17.83 20.00
N ASN A 153 -3.03 -16.90 20.04
CA ASN A 153 -3.92 -16.67 21.18
C ASN A 153 -4.71 -17.93 21.55
N ILE A 154 -5.28 -18.60 20.54
CA ILE A 154 -6.12 -19.80 20.75
C ILE A 154 -5.29 -21.06 21.00
N TYR A 155 -4.06 -21.11 20.49
CA TYR A 155 -3.13 -22.21 20.75
C TYR A 155 -2.78 -22.32 22.24
N GLU A 156 -2.50 -21.17 22.86
CA GLU A 156 -2.28 -21.05 24.31
C GLU A 156 -3.53 -21.42 25.13
N ARG A 157 -4.69 -21.58 24.49
CA ARG A 157 -6.02 -21.87 25.07
C ARG A 157 -6.54 -23.25 24.68
N GLY A 158 -5.66 -24.15 24.24
CA GLY A 158 -5.97 -25.56 24.00
C GLY A 158 -6.57 -25.87 22.62
N VAL A 159 -6.37 -25.00 21.63
CA VAL A 159 -6.76 -25.26 20.23
C VAL A 159 -5.53 -25.59 19.38
N ASP A 160 -5.56 -26.72 18.67
CA ASP A 160 -4.48 -27.11 17.77
C ASP A 160 -4.62 -26.48 16.36
N ASP A 161 -3.63 -26.71 15.50
CA ASP A 161 -3.63 -26.16 14.13
C ASP A 161 -4.85 -26.65 13.30
N GLN A 162 -5.33 -27.87 13.56
CA GLN A 162 -6.51 -28.40 12.89
C GLN A 162 -7.79 -27.68 13.36
N GLY A 163 -7.90 -27.43 14.65
CA GLY A 163 -8.97 -26.66 15.27
C GLY A 163 -8.99 -25.22 14.78
N PHE A 164 -7.83 -24.58 14.63
CA PHE A 164 -7.75 -23.26 13.99
C PHE A 164 -8.30 -23.28 12.55
N GLY A 165 -7.94 -24.31 11.78
CA GLY A 165 -8.47 -24.52 10.44
C GLY A 165 -10.00 -24.65 10.40
N ARG A 166 -10.59 -25.37 11.36
CA ARG A 166 -12.05 -25.53 11.52
C ARG A 166 -12.71 -24.21 11.93
N ILE A 167 -12.22 -23.55 12.98
CA ILE A 167 -12.71 -22.23 13.44
C ILE A 167 -12.77 -21.25 12.27
N ARG A 168 -11.67 -21.11 11.51
CA ARG A 168 -11.62 -20.21 10.36
C ARG A 168 -12.63 -20.58 9.27
N SER A 169 -12.81 -21.88 9.00
CA SER A 169 -13.75 -22.36 7.98
C SER A 169 -15.21 -22.09 8.35
N VAL A 170 -15.57 -22.25 9.63
CA VAL A 170 -16.92 -21.96 10.13
C VAL A 170 -17.15 -20.44 10.22
N GLY A 171 -16.13 -19.67 10.60
CA GLY A 171 -16.15 -18.21 10.54
C GLY A 171 -16.39 -17.69 9.12
N ASP A 172 -15.70 -18.25 8.12
CA ASP A 172 -15.95 -17.96 6.70
C ASP A 172 -17.40 -18.29 6.33
N ALA A 173 -17.94 -19.45 6.72
CA ALA A 173 -19.33 -19.78 6.46
C ALA A 173 -20.30 -18.74 7.05
N ALA A 174 -20.06 -18.26 8.27
CA ALA A 174 -20.86 -17.22 8.89
C ALA A 174 -20.77 -15.87 8.15
N LEU A 175 -19.58 -15.50 7.68
CA LEU A 175 -19.37 -14.26 6.93
C LEU A 175 -19.93 -14.33 5.50
N PHE A 176 -19.90 -15.50 4.85
CA PHE A 176 -20.28 -15.67 3.45
C PHE A 176 -21.66 -16.33 3.28
N GLY A 177 -22.62 -16.04 4.17
CA GLY A 177 -24.01 -16.48 3.98
C GLY A 177 -24.19 -18.01 3.95
N GLY A 178 -23.34 -18.75 4.66
CA GLY A 178 -23.34 -20.21 4.75
C GLY A 178 -22.30 -20.90 3.87
N TYR A 179 -21.54 -20.17 3.05
CA TYR A 179 -20.50 -20.75 2.21
C TYR A 179 -19.15 -20.88 2.95
N THR A 180 -18.72 -22.11 3.19
CA THR A 180 -17.35 -22.41 3.67
C THR A 180 -16.27 -21.86 2.73
N THR A 181 -15.04 -21.74 3.21
CA THR A 181 -13.89 -21.33 2.39
C THR A 181 -13.77 -22.14 1.09
N ALA A 182 -13.98 -23.45 1.16
CA ALA A 182 -13.89 -24.34 0.00
C ALA A 182 -15.02 -24.11 -1.01
N GLN A 183 -16.24 -23.83 -0.53
CA GLN A 183 -17.37 -23.47 -1.40
C GLN A 183 -17.16 -22.12 -2.06
N MET A 184 -16.65 -21.12 -1.32
CA MET A 184 -16.30 -19.81 -1.88
C MET A 184 -15.22 -19.92 -2.96
N LYS A 185 -14.16 -20.71 -2.73
CA LYS A 185 -13.14 -20.96 -3.75
C LYS A 185 -13.74 -21.55 -5.03
N ARG A 186 -14.66 -22.52 -4.92
CA ARG A 186 -15.35 -23.09 -6.10
C ARG A 186 -16.25 -22.07 -6.80
N ARG A 187 -17.05 -21.33 -6.03
CA ARG A 187 -17.95 -20.28 -6.54
C ARG A 187 -17.19 -19.22 -7.34
N LEU A 188 -16.06 -18.77 -6.81
CA LEU A 188 -15.22 -17.76 -7.45
C LEU A 188 -14.25 -18.34 -8.49
N ARG A 189 -14.21 -19.66 -8.71
CA ARG A 189 -13.26 -20.34 -9.63
C ARG A 189 -11.79 -20.12 -9.28
N MET A 190 -11.47 -20.20 -7.98
CA MET A 190 -10.14 -19.94 -7.44
C MET A 190 -9.34 -21.23 -7.22
N PRO A 191 -8.01 -21.21 -7.42
CA PRO A 191 -7.16 -22.39 -7.19
C PRO A 191 -7.24 -22.88 -5.74
N ALA A 192 -7.44 -24.19 -5.54
CA ALA A 192 -7.61 -24.77 -4.21
C ALA A 192 -6.41 -24.53 -3.28
N HIS A 193 -5.19 -24.57 -3.83
CA HIS A 193 -3.92 -24.40 -3.10
C HIS A 193 -3.63 -22.95 -2.69
N ARG A 194 -4.41 -21.96 -3.17
CA ARG A 194 -4.20 -20.55 -2.83
C ARG A 194 -5.17 -20.10 -1.73
N PRO A 195 -4.77 -19.15 -0.86
CA PRO A 195 -5.68 -18.53 0.11
C PRO A 195 -6.85 -17.83 -0.60
N LEU A 196 -8.06 -17.95 -0.05
CA LEU A 196 -9.24 -17.26 -0.58
C LEU A 196 -9.06 -15.74 -0.55
N ALA A 197 -8.48 -15.21 0.53
CA ALA A 197 -8.24 -13.78 0.73
C ALA A 197 -7.37 -13.12 -0.35
N ASP A 198 -6.57 -13.90 -1.10
CA ASP A 198 -5.76 -13.38 -2.21
C ASP A 198 -6.61 -12.93 -3.42
N PHE A 199 -7.90 -13.28 -3.44
CA PHE A 199 -8.85 -13.00 -4.52
C PHE A 199 -10.10 -12.24 -4.04
N LEU A 200 -10.20 -11.94 -2.74
CA LEU A 200 -11.33 -11.19 -2.20
C LEU A 200 -11.15 -9.67 -2.44
N PRO A 201 -12.24 -8.93 -2.68
CA PRO A 201 -12.22 -7.47 -2.67
C PRO A 201 -11.75 -6.90 -1.32
N THR A 202 -11.21 -5.67 -1.33
CA THR A 202 -10.68 -5.00 -0.14
C THR A 202 -11.70 -4.91 1.00
N VAL A 203 -12.97 -4.62 0.68
CA VAL A 203 -14.05 -4.55 1.68
C VAL A 203 -14.27 -5.88 2.39
N THR A 204 -14.19 -6.99 1.66
CA THR A 204 -14.34 -8.33 2.23
C THR A 204 -13.15 -8.73 3.09
N ILE A 205 -11.93 -8.38 2.66
CA ILE A 205 -10.71 -8.59 3.46
C ILE A 205 -10.81 -7.80 4.77
N ALA A 206 -11.25 -6.54 4.71
CA ALA A 206 -11.44 -5.70 5.88
C ALA A 206 -12.52 -6.25 6.83
N ALA A 207 -13.61 -6.78 6.27
CA ALA A 207 -14.67 -7.43 7.05
C ALA A 207 -14.16 -8.67 7.80
N LYS A 208 -13.41 -9.56 7.11
CA LYS A 208 -12.73 -10.68 7.76
C LYS A 208 -11.81 -10.20 8.88
N ASN A 209 -10.97 -9.19 8.60
CA ASN A 209 -10.05 -8.66 9.60
C ASN A 209 -10.79 -8.16 10.84
N LEU A 210 -11.86 -7.38 10.66
CA LEU A 210 -12.65 -6.88 11.79
C LEU A 210 -13.23 -8.02 12.63
N ALA A 211 -13.79 -9.06 12.02
CA ALA A 211 -14.31 -10.21 12.76
C ALA A 211 -13.20 -10.94 13.55
N THR A 212 -12.02 -11.11 12.94
CA THR A 212 -10.85 -11.71 13.58
C THR A 212 -10.36 -10.87 14.77
N GLU A 213 -10.26 -9.55 14.61
CA GLU A 213 -9.84 -8.62 15.67
C GLU A 213 -10.80 -8.64 16.87
N ILE A 214 -12.11 -8.61 16.61
CA ILE A 214 -13.12 -8.71 17.69
C ILE A 214 -12.99 -10.06 18.41
N THR A 215 -12.76 -11.15 17.65
CA THR A 215 -12.53 -12.49 18.25
C THR A 215 -11.28 -12.48 19.12
N ASN A 216 -10.16 -11.91 18.65
CA ASN A 216 -8.93 -11.78 19.43
C ASN A 216 -9.16 -11.04 20.75
N PHE A 217 -9.87 -9.92 20.67
CA PHE A 217 -10.22 -9.11 21.84
C PHE A 217 -11.10 -9.90 22.83
N ASN A 218 -12.19 -10.51 22.36
CA ASN A 218 -13.15 -11.21 23.21
C ASN A 218 -12.56 -12.48 23.83
N VAL A 219 -11.76 -13.25 23.08
CA VAL A 219 -11.07 -14.45 23.59
C VAL A 219 -10.13 -14.10 24.74
N ARG A 220 -9.42 -12.96 24.67
CA ARG A 220 -8.57 -12.47 25.77
C ARG A 220 -9.39 -11.94 26.93
N GLN A 221 -10.34 -11.07 26.64
CA GLN A 221 -11.11 -10.34 27.64
C GLN A 221 -11.95 -11.28 28.52
N ASN A 222 -12.52 -12.33 27.91
CA ASN A 222 -13.38 -13.29 28.58
C ASN A 222 -12.65 -14.60 28.93
N ASP A 223 -11.33 -14.66 28.69
CA ASP A 223 -10.49 -15.85 28.84
C ASP A 223 -11.14 -17.14 28.32
N LEU A 224 -11.54 -17.14 27.05
CA LEU A 224 -12.22 -18.28 26.44
C LEU A 224 -11.23 -19.42 26.19
N HIS A 225 -11.61 -20.66 26.52
CA HIS A 225 -10.77 -21.84 26.32
C HIS A 225 -11.46 -22.91 25.47
N GLY A 226 -10.64 -23.67 24.73
CA GLY A 226 -11.09 -24.77 23.90
C GLY A 226 -11.77 -24.36 22.59
N GLU A 227 -11.80 -25.30 21.65
CA GLU A 227 -12.26 -25.03 20.28
C GLU A 227 -13.72 -24.60 20.21
N GLN A 228 -14.61 -25.20 21.01
CA GLN A 228 -16.04 -24.92 20.94
C GLN A 228 -16.36 -23.45 21.31
N ALA A 229 -15.92 -22.99 22.48
CA ALA A 229 -16.21 -21.63 22.95
C ALA A 229 -15.63 -20.58 21.99
N ILE A 230 -14.42 -20.80 21.49
CA ILE A 230 -13.76 -19.91 20.54
C ILE A 230 -14.46 -19.94 19.16
N THR A 231 -14.96 -21.10 18.73
CA THR A 231 -15.75 -21.21 17.49
C THR A 231 -17.05 -20.42 17.60
N GLU A 232 -17.79 -20.57 18.70
CA GLU A 232 -19.05 -19.84 18.94
C GLU A 232 -18.83 -18.32 18.89
N GLU A 233 -17.80 -17.83 19.60
CA GLU A 233 -17.38 -16.42 19.57
C GLU A 233 -17.04 -15.96 18.15
N HIS A 234 -16.22 -16.74 17.43
CA HIS A 234 -15.81 -16.38 16.08
C HIS A 234 -16.98 -16.36 15.09
N VAL A 235 -17.92 -17.31 15.20
CA VAL A 235 -19.15 -17.34 14.38
C VAL A 235 -20.04 -16.14 14.67
N GLN A 236 -20.23 -15.79 15.95
CA GLN A 236 -21.04 -14.65 16.34
C GLN A 236 -20.48 -13.34 15.79
N ASN A 237 -19.15 -13.17 15.85
CA ASN A 237 -18.47 -11.99 15.31
C ASN A 237 -18.60 -11.89 13.79
N ASN A 238 -18.35 -12.98 13.07
CA ASN A 238 -18.51 -13.01 11.60
C ASN A 238 -19.98 -12.77 11.18
N THR A 239 -20.95 -13.34 11.90
CA THR A 239 -22.38 -13.11 11.66
C THR A 239 -22.74 -11.64 11.88
N SER A 240 -22.22 -11.02 12.94
CA SER A 240 -22.45 -9.61 13.25
C SER A 240 -21.90 -8.69 12.15
N VAL A 241 -20.68 -8.95 11.69
CA VAL A 241 -20.07 -8.22 10.56
C VAL A 241 -20.87 -8.44 9.27
N ARG A 242 -21.28 -9.68 8.96
CA ARG A 242 -22.11 -9.99 7.78
C ARG A 242 -23.47 -9.29 7.80
N ASN A 243 -24.11 -9.23 8.95
CA ASN A 243 -25.38 -8.51 9.12
C ASN A 243 -25.20 -7.01 8.92
N MET A 244 -24.11 -6.43 9.45
CA MET A 244 -23.77 -5.02 9.25
C MET A 244 -23.58 -4.69 7.76
N LEU A 245 -22.82 -5.51 7.03
CA LEU A 245 -22.65 -5.36 5.57
C LEU A 245 -23.98 -5.51 4.82
N GLY A 246 -24.79 -6.49 5.21
CA GLY A 246 -26.09 -6.74 4.61
C GLY A 246 -27.06 -5.57 4.72
N LYS A 247 -27.06 -4.86 5.86
CA LYS A 247 -27.85 -3.61 6.06
C LYS A 247 -27.46 -2.50 5.07
N ARG A 248 -26.27 -2.56 4.48
CA ARG A 248 -25.77 -1.62 3.46
C ARG A 248 -25.84 -2.19 2.04
N GLY A 249 -26.50 -3.34 1.85
CA GLY A 249 -26.63 -4.00 0.56
C GLY A 249 -25.36 -4.74 0.11
N ILE A 250 -24.35 -4.90 0.98
CA ILE A 250 -23.11 -5.59 0.65
C ILE A 250 -23.22 -7.05 1.07
N LYS A 251 -23.18 -7.96 0.09
CA LYS A 251 -23.15 -9.41 0.30
C LYS A 251 -21.79 -9.95 -0.11
N PRO A 252 -20.87 -10.22 0.84
CA PRO A 252 -19.52 -10.70 0.57
C PRO A 252 -19.45 -11.88 -0.40
N GLU A 253 -20.42 -12.79 -0.34
CA GLU A 253 -20.51 -13.99 -1.17
C GLU A 253 -20.91 -13.75 -2.64
N ASP A 254 -21.45 -12.55 -2.94
CA ASP A 254 -21.91 -12.16 -4.28
C ASP A 254 -20.97 -11.14 -4.94
N LEU A 255 -19.97 -10.63 -4.21
CA LEU A 255 -18.99 -9.72 -4.79
C LEU A 255 -18.06 -10.45 -5.77
N PRO A 256 -17.72 -9.82 -6.91
CA PRO A 256 -16.82 -10.42 -7.90
C PRO A 256 -15.42 -10.65 -7.31
N PRO A 257 -14.70 -11.69 -7.76
CA PRO A 257 -13.33 -11.89 -7.35
C PRO A 257 -12.43 -10.85 -8.00
N GLU A 258 -11.40 -10.45 -7.25
CA GLU A 258 -10.32 -9.59 -7.75
C GLU A 258 -9.15 -10.43 -8.27
N GLN A 259 -8.28 -9.81 -9.06
CA GLN A 259 -7.05 -10.44 -9.55
C GLN A 259 -6.18 -10.97 -8.39
N ASP A 260 -5.39 -12.01 -8.65
CA ASP A 260 -4.47 -12.59 -7.66
C ASP A 260 -3.50 -11.53 -7.12
N ILE A 261 -3.63 -11.22 -5.83
CA ILE A 261 -2.84 -10.18 -5.17
C ILE A 261 -1.34 -10.47 -5.21
N LYS A 262 -0.91 -11.74 -5.20
CA LYS A 262 0.51 -12.11 -5.26
C LYS A 262 1.10 -11.97 -6.65
N LYS A 263 0.30 -12.18 -7.70
CA LYS A 263 0.74 -11.87 -9.07
C LYS A 263 0.97 -10.38 -9.23
N LEU A 264 0.09 -9.57 -8.64
CA LEU A 264 0.20 -8.12 -8.67
C LEU A 264 1.39 -7.61 -7.85
N GLU A 265 1.62 -8.13 -6.63
CA GLU A 265 2.80 -7.81 -5.82
C GLU A 265 4.12 -8.04 -6.60
N ARG A 266 4.21 -9.14 -7.35
CA ARG A 266 5.37 -9.44 -8.21
C ARG A 266 5.51 -8.44 -9.37
N LYS A 267 4.40 -8.00 -9.97
CA LYS A 267 4.43 -6.98 -11.03
C LYS A 267 4.95 -5.65 -10.48
N VAL A 268 4.52 -5.24 -9.29
CA VAL A 268 5.02 -4.02 -8.62
C VAL A 268 6.53 -4.11 -8.40
N LYS A 269 7.01 -5.19 -7.77
CA LYS A 269 8.46 -5.40 -7.54
C LYS A 269 9.28 -5.42 -8.84
N SER A 270 8.72 -6.00 -9.90
CA SER A 270 9.39 -5.99 -11.21
C SER A 270 9.44 -4.60 -11.84
N ALA A 271 8.42 -3.76 -11.64
CA ALA A 271 8.39 -2.39 -12.13
C ALA A 271 9.39 -1.51 -11.37
N GLU A 272 9.48 -1.68 -10.04
CA GLU A 272 10.49 -1.01 -9.20
C GLU A 272 11.91 -1.30 -9.70
N LYS A 273 12.21 -2.56 -10.02
CA LYS A 273 13.55 -2.93 -10.51
C LYS A 273 13.89 -2.26 -11.85
N LYS A 274 12.91 -2.06 -12.73
CA LYS A 274 13.10 -1.33 -13.99
C LYS A 274 13.33 0.16 -13.77
N LEU A 275 12.58 0.75 -12.84
CA LEU A 275 12.73 2.17 -12.44
C LEU A 275 14.16 2.50 -12.01
N ILE A 276 14.83 1.59 -11.28
CA ILE A 276 16.23 1.75 -10.90
C ILE A 276 17.12 1.92 -12.13
N GLN A 277 16.97 1.04 -13.12
CA GLN A 277 17.87 0.95 -14.28
C GLN A 277 17.59 2.02 -15.35
N GLU A 278 16.34 2.45 -15.49
CA GLU A 278 15.91 3.33 -16.59
C GLU A 278 15.94 4.83 -16.22
N SER A 279 16.19 5.19 -14.96
CA SER A 279 16.02 6.56 -14.47
C SER A 279 17.33 7.26 -14.04
N GLU A 280 18.51 6.76 -14.37
CA GLU A 280 19.77 7.42 -14.00
C GLU A 280 19.95 8.74 -14.76
N LEU A 281 20.46 9.78 -14.08
CA LEU A 281 20.91 11.01 -14.74
C LEU A 281 22.25 10.77 -15.45
N PRO A 282 22.52 11.46 -16.57
CA PRO A 282 23.82 11.43 -17.22
C PRO A 282 24.91 11.91 -16.25
N ASN A 283 26.08 11.26 -16.28
CA ASN A 283 27.25 11.70 -15.53
C ASN A 283 27.95 12.84 -16.28
N ASP A 284 28.22 13.96 -15.59
CA ASP A 284 28.97 15.10 -16.12
C ASP A 284 30.46 14.79 -16.46
N GLU A 285 30.90 13.52 -16.43
CA GLU A 285 32.25 13.12 -16.84
C GLU A 285 32.46 13.05 -18.38
N THR A 286 31.50 13.55 -19.17
CA THR A 286 31.68 13.75 -20.61
C THR A 286 31.54 15.22 -21.00
N THR A 287 32.49 16.04 -20.53
CA THR A 287 32.90 17.27 -21.23
C THR A 287 34.40 17.45 -21.17
#